data_AF-A0A497N1B1-F1
#
_entry.id   AF-A0A497N1B1-F1
#
_cell.length_a   1.000
_cell.length_b   1.000
_cell.length_c   1.000
_cell.angle_alpha   90.00
_cell.angle_beta   90.00
_cell.angle_gamma   90.00
#
_symmetry.space_group_name_H-M   'P 1'
#
loop_
_entity.id
_entity.type
_entity.pdbx_description
1 polymer ?
#
loop_
_entity_poly.entity_id
_entity_poly.type
_entity_poly.pdbx_seq_one_letter_code
_entity_poly.pdbx_strand_id
1 'polypeptide(L)'
;MVPFMIIGRKIRNRFGWPSLQLHAESEKCKHCHTCIDSCPMSLPVEDMVEQNKMENTECILCGTCIDGCKYKVIKYSFLNKT
;
A
#
# COMPACT_ATOMS: atom_id res chain seq x y z
N MET A 1 0.52 -11.47 -17.29
CA MET A 1 1.50 -10.93 -16.32
C MET A 1 1.36 -11.72 -15.02
N VAL A 2 2.48 -12.32 -14.58
CA VAL A 2 2.80 -13.02 -13.31
C VAL A 2 1.66 -13.53 -12.38
N PRO A 3 0.80 -14.48 -12.78
CA PRO A 3 -0.29 -15.01 -11.93
C PRO A 3 0.19 -15.61 -10.59
N PHE A 4 1.38 -16.20 -10.60
CA PHE A 4 1.99 -16.85 -9.43
C PHE A 4 2.35 -15.87 -8.31
N MET A 5 2.75 -14.63 -8.64
CA MET A 5 3.07 -13.62 -7.61
C MET A 5 1.81 -13.15 -6.86
N ILE A 6 0.67 -13.03 -7.55
CA ILE A 6 -0.61 -12.65 -6.95
C ILE A 6 -1.11 -13.75 -6.00
N ILE A 7 -1.02 -15.01 -6.43
CA ILE A 7 -1.44 -16.17 -5.62
C ILE A 7 -0.58 -16.29 -4.35
N GLY A 8 0.75 -16.20 -4.49
CA GLY A 8 1.66 -16.23 -3.35
C GLY A 8 1.35 -15.15 -2.31
N ARG A 9 1.06 -13.93 -2.78
CA ARG A 9 0.67 -12.81 -1.90
C ARG A 9 -0.64 -13.04 -1.16
N LYS A 10 -1.67 -13.56 -1.85
CA LYS A 10 -2.95 -13.93 -1.21
C LYS A 10 -2.76 -15.02 -0.16
N ILE A 11 -1.99 -16.08 -0.47
CA ILE A 11 -1.70 -17.18 0.45
C ILE A 11 -0.99 -16.63 1.69
N ARG A 12 0.09 -15.87 1.50
CA ARG A 12 0.84 -15.23 2.60
C ARG A 12 -0.06 -14.43 3.54
N ASN A 13 -0.91 -13.57 2.98
CA ASN A 13 -1.82 -12.73 3.77
C ASN A 13 -2.93 -13.54 4.46
N ARG A 14 -3.30 -14.71 3.90
CA ARG A 14 -4.30 -15.62 4.48
C ARG A 14 -3.73 -16.46 5.62
N PHE A 15 -2.47 -16.89 5.50
CA PHE A 15 -1.76 -17.67 6.52
C PHE A 15 -1.13 -16.80 7.62
N GLY A 16 -1.29 -15.48 7.56
CA GLY A 16 -0.87 -14.60 8.66
C GLY A 16 0.62 -14.31 8.73
N TRP A 17 1.39 -14.71 7.71
CA TRP A 17 2.84 -14.58 7.77
C TRP A 17 3.31 -13.12 7.81
N PRO A 18 4.37 -12.83 8.60
CA PRO A 18 5.01 -11.53 8.60
C PRO A 18 5.31 -11.10 7.18
N SER A 19 4.79 -9.95 6.81
CA SER A 19 5.01 -9.41 5.48
C SER A 19 5.13 -7.90 5.51
N LEU A 20 6.01 -7.40 4.65
CA LEU A 20 6.12 -5.98 4.37
C LEU A 20 4.83 -5.53 3.68
N GLN A 21 4.18 -4.53 4.28
CA GLN A 21 2.95 -3.92 3.80
C GLN A 21 3.05 -2.40 3.93
N LEU A 22 2.12 -1.72 3.27
CA LEU A 22 1.91 -0.29 3.48
C LEU A 22 0.90 -0.09 4.60
N HIS A 23 1.11 0.92 5.42
CA HIS A 23 0.17 1.37 6.44
C HIS A 23 -0.06 2.87 6.26
N ALA A 24 -1.27 3.33 6.48
CA ALA A 24 -1.67 4.71 6.33
C ALA A 24 -2.25 5.26 7.64
N GLU A 25 -2.00 6.53 7.91
CA GLU A 25 -2.61 7.32 8.99
C GLU A 25 -3.57 8.33 8.34
N SER A 26 -4.76 7.85 7.96
CA SER A 26 -5.75 8.59 7.16
C SER A 26 -6.04 10.02 7.67
N GLU A 27 -6.03 10.22 8.98
CA GLU A 27 -6.25 11.49 9.66
C GLU A 27 -5.20 12.57 9.34
N LYS A 28 -4.03 12.17 8.85
CA LYS A 28 -2.96 13.09 8.41
C LYS A 28 -3.07 13.47 6.94
N CYS A 29 -3.92 12.80 6.16
CA CYS A 29 -4.09 13.07 4.75
C CYS A 29 -4.63 14.49 4.50
N LYS A 30 -4.14 15.15 3.46
CA LYS A 30 -4.54 16.51 3.04
C LYS A 30 -5.04 16.57 1.60
N HIS A 31 -5.37 15.41 1.01
CA HIS A 31 -5.87 15.27 -0.35
C HIS A 31 -5.03 16.05 -1.39
N CYS A 32 -3.71 15.93 -1.31
CA CYS A 32 -2.81 16.60 -2.24
C CYS A 32 -2.59 15.81 -3.54
N HIS A 33 -3.21 14.62 -3.67
CA HIS A 33 -3.21 13.72 -4.83
C HIS A 33 -1.83 13.22 -5.32
N THR A 34 -0.72 13.65 -4.70
CA THR A 34 0.65 13.31 -5.10
C THR A 34 0.90 11.80 -5.17
N CYS A 35 0.29 11.02 -4.26
CA CYS A 35 0.44 9.57 -4.24
C CYS A 35 -0.24 8.85 -5.41
N ILE A 36 -1.27 9.45 -6.01
CA ILE A 36 -1.93 8.96 -7.22
C ILE A 36 -1.00 9.21 -8.42
N ASP A 37 -0.57 10.46 -8.59
CA ASP A 37 0.27 10.90 -9.71
C ASP A 37 1.61 10.15 -9.76
N SER A 38 2.17 9.85 -8.58
CA SER A 38 3.47 9.19 -8.47
C SER A 38 3.39 7.66 -8.50
N CYS A 39 2.20 7.07 -8.55
CA CYS A 39 2.07 5.61 -8.53
C CYS A 39 2.36 5.02 -9.93
N PRO A 40 3.48 4.32 -10.16
CA PRO A 40 3.77 3.74 -11.48
C PRO A 40 2.75 2.67 -11.91
N MET A 41 2.01 2.12 -10.95
CA MET A 41 0.94 1.15 -11.18
C MET A 41 -0.44 1.80 -11.36
N SER A 42 -0.52 3.14 -11.34
CA SER A 42 -1.76 3.90 -11.49
C SER A 42 -2.86 3.49 -10.50
N LEU A 43 -2.47 3.14 -9.27
CA LEU A 43 -3.42 2.76 -8.22
C LEU A 43 -4.12 4.00 -7.63
N PRO A 44 -5.38 3.87 -7.19
CA PRO A 44 -6.08 4.94 -6.47
C PRO A 44 -5.57 5.03 -5.02
N VAL A 45 -4.31 5.45 -4.83
CA VAL A 45 -3.63 5.38 -3.52
C VAL A 45 -4.31 6.25 -2.46
N GLU A 46 -4.90 7.39 -2.84
CA GLU A 46 -5.64 8.24 -1.90
C GLU A 46 -6.88 7.53 -1.34
N ASP A 47 -7.70 6.90 -2.18
CA ASP A 47 -8.85 6.11 -1.74
C ASP A 47 -8.40 4.96 -0.81
N MET A 48 -7.25 4.34 -1.11
CA MET A 48 -6.66 3.29 -0.27
C MET A 48 -6.27 3.83 1.11
N VAL A 49 -5.74 5.06 1.17
CA VAL A 49 -5.40 5.77 2.41
C VAL A 49 -6.66 6.09 3.21
N GLU A 50 -7.68 6.68 2.57
CA GLU A 50 -8.94 7.06 3.22
C GLU A 50 -9.65 5.85 3.83
N GLN A 51 -9.64 4.72 3.12
CA GLN A 51 -10.24 3.47 3.60
C GLN A 51 -9.36 2.72 4.61
N ASN A 52 -8.14 3.19 4.88
CA ASN A 52 -7.10 2.45 5.61
C ASN A 52 -6.88 1.02 5.07
N LYS A 53 -7.06 0.83 3.75
CA LYS A 53 -6.92 -0.45 3.04
C LYS A 53 -5.80 -0.34 2.01
N MET A 54 -4.58 -0.33 2.52
CA MET A 54 -3.38 -0.14 1.71
C MET A 54 -2.91 -1.41 0.95
N GLU A 55 -3.58 -2.54 1.16
CA GLU A 55 -3.25 -3.79 0.47
C GLU A 55 -3.95 -3.88 -0.89
N ASN A 56 -3.17 -3.98 -1.96
CA ASN A 56 -3.66 -4.16 -3.33
C ASN A 56 -2.74 -5.12 -4.08
N THR A 57 -3.28 -6.08 -4.85
CA THR A 57 -2.48 -7.11 -5.54
C THR A 57 -1.51 -6.54 -6.57
N GLU A 58 -1.87 -5.42 -7.20
CA GLU A 58 -1.04 -4.77 -8.21
C GLU A 58 0.00 -3.83 -7.59
N CYS A 59 -0.06 -3.56 -6.28
CA CYS A 59 0.93 -2.74 -5.60
C CYS A 59 2.26 -3.50 -5.49
N ILE A 60 3.29 -3.03 -6.17
CA ILE A 60 4.62 -3.65 -6.18
C ILE A 60 5.53 -3.24 -5.00
N LEU A 61 4.99 -2.50 -4.03
CA LEU A 61 5.75 -1.96 -2.88
C LEU A 61 7.01 -1.17 -3.30
N CYS A 62 6.88 -0.31 -4.32
CA CYS A 62 8.01 0.51 -4.81
C CYS A 62 8.38 1.68 -3.90
N GLY A 63 7.46 2.15 -3.05
CA GLY A 63 7.71 3.23 -2.09
C GLY A 63 7.49 4.64 -2.61
N THR A 64 7.22 4.85 -3.91
CA THR A 64 7.08 6.22 -4.47
C THR A 64 5.99 7.04 -3.78
N CYS A 65 4.88 6.42 -3.37
CA CYS A 65 3.83 7.09 -2.60
C CYS A 65 4.26 7.50 -1.18
N ILE A 66 5.22 6.78 -0.57
CA ILE A 66 5.83 7.13 0.71
C ILE A 66 6.74 8.34 0.50
N ASP A 67 7.64 8.24 -0.48
CA ASP A 67 8.66 9.25 -0.75
C ASP A 67 8.03 10.60 -1.17
N GLY A 68 6.97 10.55 -1.98
CA GLY A 68 6.25 11.74 -2.44
C GLY A 68 5.35 12.40 -1.39
N CYS A 69 4.95 11.68 -0.34
CA CYS A 69 3.99 12.19 0.64
C CYS A 69 4.68 13.15 1.63
N LYS A 70 4.55 14.46 1.39
CA LYS A 70 5.08 15.52 2.29
C LYS A 70 4.55 15.44 3.72
N TYR A 71 3.36 14.88 3.91
CA TYR A 71 2.69 14.73 5.21
C TYR A 71 3.01 13.40 5.91
N LYS A 72 3.84 12.54 5.30
CA LYS A 72 4.26 11.23 5.85
C LYS A 72 3.08 10.35 6.29
N VAL A 73 2.00 10.38 5.50
CA VAL A 73 0.76 9.64 5.76
C VAL A 73 0.94 8.14 5.58
N ILE A 74 1.76 7.76 4.59
CA ILE A 74 2.00 6.37 4.20
C ILE A 74 3.37 5.95 4.70
N LYS A 75 3.47 4.75 5.29
CA LYS A 75 4.72 4.16 5.77
C LYS A 75 4.78 2.66 5.49
N TYR A 76 6.00 2.14 5.41
CA TYR A 76 6.20 0.69 5.49
C TYR A 76 5.93 0.18 6.90
N SER A 77 5.34 -1.00 6.99
CA SER A 77 5.13 -1.72 8.23
C SER A 77 5.24 -3.23 7.99
N PHE A 78 5.74 -3.95 8.99
CA PHE A 78 5.65 -5.41 9.03
C PHE A 78 4.43 -5.77 9.87
N LEU A 79 3.43 -6.35 9.20
CA LEU A 79 2.21 -6.79 9.87
C LEU A 79 2.16 -8.33 9.92
N ASN A 80 1.86 -8.85 11.09
CA ASN A 80 1.38 -10.23 11.27
C ASN A 80 -0.14 -10.17 11.29
N LYS A 81 -0.80 -10.93 10.42
CA LYS A 81 -2.23 -11.19 10.57
C LYS A 81 -2.37 -12.39 11.49
N THR A 82 -2.45 -12.15 12.80
CA THR A 82 -2.81 -13.18 13.77
C THR A 82 -4.20 -13.73 13.50
#